data_AF-A0AA38NVG4-F1
#
_entry.id   AF-A0AA38NVG4-F1
#
_cell.length_a   1.000
_cell.length_b   1.000
_cell.length_c   1.000
_cell.angle_alpha   90.00
_cell.angle_beta   90.00
_cell.angle_gamma   90.00
#
_symmetry.space_group_name_H-M   'P 1'
#
loop_
_entity.id
_entity.type
_entity.pdbx_description
1 polymer ?
#
loop_
_entity_poly.entity_id
_entity_poly.type
_entity_poly.pdbx_seq_one_letter_code
_entity_poly.pdbx_strand_id
1 'polypeptide(L)'
;LAEYSQEFALVARLLMAKEADPQIGTVCKCGQAPRKVRCSSCAQMAPVCARCWVDQHRYQPLHWAEVWDDTRGFFSRQDISTVLPEEYSIPLGHGGMCCPNATEPLLMNLVDVNGIHATRVTFCQCIDHSKWRQLFDANFLPATVEQPQTAFTFELLRHWTILNLQSKITAHHYVAALRRQTDNVFTGNDVSNQFRFIARIWPLFLAEKRAGYFYGNGMKDCFPFRPNDDLRNGCFVCPEDGVNMEPGWERTPAHLRHLYSRRWTVDGNNKTGNYAKNNDLNEISLFAGRAYMPSERSFEHYQQLVPQLQKEVSSCFISSLRS
;
A
#
# COMPACT_ATOMS: atom_id res chain seq x y z
N LEU A 1 25.94 22.76 -8.13
CA LEU A 1 25.80 23.91 -7.19
C LEU A 1 26.29 25.20 -7.82
N ALA A 2 27.55 25.28 -8.29
CA ALA A 2 28.08 26.47 -8.95
C ALA A 2 27.22 26.98 -10.13
N GLU A 3 26.70 26.07 -10.96
CA GLU A 3 25.77 26.41 -12.07
C GLU A 3 24.45 27.03 -11.55
N TYR A 4 23.79 26.38 -10.59
CA TYR A 4 22.57 26.90 -9.98
C TYR A 4 22.77 28.21 -9.21
N SER A 5 23.98 28.49 -8.70
CA SER A 5 24.27 29.76 -8.04
C SER A 5 24.23 30.93 -9.02
N GLN A 6 24.67 30.74 -10.26
CA GLN A 6 24.58 31.76 -11.31
C GLN A 6 23.13 31.98 -11.76
N GLU A 7 22.35 30.91 -11.85
CA GLU A 7 20.95 30.95 -12.28
C GLU A 7 19.94 31.20 -11.15
N PHE A 8 20.40 31.32 -9.89
CA PHE A 8 19.51 31.29 -8.72
C PHE A 8 18.39 32.34 -8.80
N ALA A 9 18.72 33.55 -9.25
CA ALA A 9 17.73 34.63 -9.41
C ALA A 9 16.65 34.28 -10.44
N LEU A 10 17.01 33.62 -11.55
CA LEU A 10 16.05 33.16 -12.56
C LEU A 10 15.22 31.99 -12.02
N VAL A 11 15.86 31.00 -11.40
CA VAL A 11 15.17 29.85 -10.79
C VAL A 11 14.17 30.29 -9.74
N ALA A 12 14.51 31.25 -8.89
CA ALA A 12 13.60 31.81 -7.89
C ALA A 12 12.38 32.49 -8.54
N ARG A 13 12.58 33.27 -9.62
CA ARG A 13 11.46 33.86 -10.37
C ARG A 13 10.58 32.80 -11.02
N LEU A 14 11.18 31.78 -11.63
CA LEU A 14 10.45 30.67 -12.25
C LEU A 14 9.67 29.84 -11.21
N LEU A 15 10.22 29.67 -10.01
CA LEU A 15 9.53 29.00 -8.90
C LEU A 15 8.34 29.84 -8.44
N MET A 16 8.51 31.14 -8.23
CA MET A 16 7.40 32.04 -7.87
C MET A 16 6.33 32.13 -8.97
N ALA A 17 6.73 32.08 -10.25
CA ALA A 17 5.79 32.02 -11.37
C ALA A 17 4.94 30.75 -11.38
N LYS A 18 5.29 29.72 -10.59
CA LYS A 18 4.42 28.55 -10.36
C LYS A 18 3.33 28.81 -9.32
N GLU A 19 3.35 29.90 -8.57
CA GLU A 19 2.31 30.21 -7.56
C GLU A 19 1.10 30.94 -8.16
N ALA A 20 1.20 31.41 -9.41
CA ALA A 20 0.14 32.06 -10.17
C ALA A 20 0.11 31.52 -11.62
N ASP A 21 -0.94 31.80 -12.38
CA ASP A 21 -0.96 31.55 -13.82
C ASP A 21 -1.73 32.67 -14.54
N PRO A 22 -1.14 33.33 -15.57
CA PRO A 22 -1.78 34.46 -16.25
C PRO A 22 -3.05 34.08 -17.03
N GLN A 23 -3.30 32.78 -17.25
CA GLN A 23 -4.52 32.31 -17.91
C GLN A 23 -5.70 32.21 -16.95
N ILE A 24 -5.49 32.31 -15.64
CA ILE A 24 -6.59 32.33 -14.66
C ILE A 24 -7.54 33.49 -14.95
N GLY A 25 -8.85 33.24 -14.87
CA GLY A 25 -9.90 34.19 -15.21
C GLY A 25 -10.22 34.30 -16.69
N THR A 26 -9.31 33.87 -17.59
CA THR A 26 -9.60 33.83 -19.04
C THR A 26 -10.56 32.68 -19.36
N VAL A 27 -11.21 32.75 -20.53
CA VAL A 27 -12.17 31.72 -20.97
C VAL A 27 -11.47 30.37 -21.16
N CYS A 28 -12.06 29.31 -20.61
CA CYS A 28 -11.57 27.94 -20.81
C CYS A 28 -11.74 27.52 -22.28
N LYS A 29 -10.95 26.54 -22.75
CA LYS A 29 -11.03 25.99 -24.12
C LYS A 29 -12.44 25.51 -24.51
N CYS A 30 -13.25 25.05 -23.54
CA CYS A 30 -14.63 24.65 -23.78
C CYS A 30 -15.60 25.81 -24.04
N GLY A 31 -15.20 27.06 -23.78
CA GLY A 31 -16.03 28.25 -23.95
C GLY A 31 -17.08 28.48 -22.85
N GLN A 32 -17.24 27.56 -21.89
CA GLN A 32 -18.38 27.57 -20.95
C GLN A 32 -18.11 28.35 -19.65
N ALA A 33 -16.86 28.40 -19.20
CA ALA A 33 -16.50 28.94 -17.89
C ALA A 33 -15.06 29.47 -17.88
N PRO A 34 -14.71 30.37 -16.95
CA PRO A 34 -13.34 30.83 -16.79
C PRO A 34 -12.43 29.71 -16.30
N ARG A 35 -11.15 29.82 -16.61
CA ARG A 35 -10.10 28.97 -16.07
C ARG A 35 -9.87 29.33 -14.61
N LYS A 36 -10.06 28.35 -13.73
CA LYS A 36 -9.88 28.52 -12.28
C LYS A 36 -9.13 27.36 -11.63
N VAL A 37 -8.95 26.26 -12.33
CA VAL A 37 -8.42 25.02 -11.74
C VAL A 37 -7.20 24.58 -12.51
N ARG A 38 -6.12 24.27 -11.79
CA ARG A 38 -4.94 23.58 -12.34
C ARG A 38 -4.66 22.31 -11.55
N CYS A 39 -3.80 21.45 -12.10
CA CYS A 39 -3.36 20.23 -11.45
C CYS A 39 -1.92 20.39 -10.96
N SER A 40 -1.63 19.97 -9.72
CA SER A 40 -0.27 19.98 -9.18
C SER A 40 0.59 18.81 -9.68
N SER A 41 -0.04 17.74 -10.18
CA SER A 41 0.63 16.48 -10.56
C SER A 41 0.81 16.31 -12.07
N CYS A 42 -0.07 16.86 -12.90
CA CYS A 42 0.03 16.76 -14.36
C CYS A 42 1.10 17.69 -14.91
N ALA A 43 2.12 17.13 -15.56
CA ALA A 43 3.13 17.91 -16.26
C ALA A 43 2.50 18.69 -17.45
N GLN A 44 2.80 19.98 -17.54
CA GLN A 44 2.45 20.88 -18.66
C GLN A 44 0.94 21.14 -18.87
N MET A 45 0.08 20.69 -17.97
CA MET A 45 -1.36 20.98 -18.07
C MET A 45 -1.61 22.46 -17.76
N ALA A 46 -2.20 23.19 -18.72
CA ALA A 46 -2.65 24.56 -18.50
C ALA A 46 -3.91 24.59 -17.60
N PRO A 47 -4.18 25.71 -16.88
CA PRO A 47 -5.40 25.85 -16.12
C PRO A 47 -6.64 25.75 -17.01
N VAL A 48 -7.69 25.13 -16.47
CA VAL A 48 -8.99 24.92 -17.13
C VAL A 48 -10.13 25.29 -16.17
N CYS A 49 -11.37 25.25 -16.64
CA CYS A 49 -12.53 25.35 -15.76
C CYS A 49 -12.72 24.05 -14.95
N ALA A 50 -13.48 24.13 -13.86
CA ALA A 50 -13.75 23.00 -12.96
C ALA A 50 -14.22 21.73 -13.68
N ARG A 51 -15.18 21.85 -14.60
CA ARG A 51 -15.71 20.71 -15.37
C ARG A 51 -14.67 20.05 -16.26
N CYS A 52 -13.93 20.84 -17.04
CA CYS A 52 -12.85 20.32 -17.87
C CYS A 52 -11.74 19.67 -17.05
N TRP A 53 -11.47 20.17 -15.83
CA TRP A 53 -10.49 19.56 -14.96
C TRP A 53 -10.95 18.16 -14.52
N VAL A 54 -12.19 18.04 -14.05
CA VAL A 54 -12.80 16.75 -13.66
C VAL A 54 -12.81 15.75 -14.83
N ASP A 55 -13.25 16.20 -16.02
CA ASP A 55 -13.31 15.34 -17.21
C ASP A 55 -11.93 14.81 -17.61
N GLN A 56 -10.87 15.62 -17.49
CA GLN A 56 -9.49 15.22 -17.79
C GLN A 56 -8.87 14.31 -16.72
N HIS A 57 -9.35 14.39 -15.46
CA HIS A 57 -8.83 13.60 -14.33
C HIS A 57 -9.68 12.38 -13.99
N ARG A 58 -10.71 12.06 -14.77
CA ARG A 58 -11.60 10.92 -14.51
C ARG A 58 -10.88 9.57 -14.33
N TYR A 59 -9.72 9.39 -14.96
CA TYR A 59 -8.90 8.16 -14.86
C TYR A 59 -7.71 8.29 -13.89
N GLN A 60 -7.52 9.47 -13.32
CA GLN A 60 -6.53 9.78 -12.28
C GLN A 60 -7.19 10.67 -11.21
N PRO A 61 -8.27 10.17 -10.57
CA PRO A 61 -9.16 11.02 -9.78
C PRO A 61 -8.53 11.52 -8.47
N LEU A 62 -7.38 10.96 -8.08
CA LEU A 62 -6.65 11.31 -6.85
C LEU A 62 -5.59 12.39 -7.09
N HIS A 63 -5.52 12.99 -8.27
CA HIS A 63 -4.73 14.21 -8.39
C HIS A 63 -5.37 15.34 -7.57
N TRP A 64 -4.55 16.13 -6.89
CA TRP A 64 -5.02 17.31 -6.17
C TRP A 64 -5.33 18.45 -7.15
N ALA A 65 -6.54 19.01 -7.04
CA ALA A 65 -6.88 20.25 -7.71
C ALA A 65 -6.31 21.43 -6.95
N GLU A 66 -5.78 22.40 -7.67
CA GLU A 66 -5.46 23.72 -7.15
C GLU A 66 -6.46 24.71 -7.75
N VAL A 67 -7.42 25.14 -6.92
CA VAL A 67 -8.54 26.00 -7.32
C VAL A 67 -8.22 27.42 -6.90
N TRP A 68 -8.25 28.35 -7.86
CA TRP A 68 -8.00 29.76 -7.61
C TRP A 68 -9.12 30.37 -6.78
N ASP A 69 -8.74 31.02 -5.68
CA ASP A 69 -9.64 31.79 -4.84
C ASP A 69 -9.53 33.28 -5.20
N ASP A 70 -10.55 33.82 -5.87
CA ASP A 70 -10.55 35.23 -6.30
C ASP A 70 -10.56 36.22 -5.12
N THR A 71 -11.02 35.79 -3.94
CA THR A 71 -11.09 36.66 -2.75
C THR A 71 -9.73 36.73 -2.05
N ARG A 72 -9.07 35.57 -1.93
CA ARG A 72 -7.78 35.47 -1.23
C ARG A 72 -6.57 35.67 -2.15
N GLY A 73 -6.73 35.53 -3.47
CA GLY A 73 -5.67 35.73 -4.45
C GLY A 73 -4.63 34.61 -4.48
N PHE A 74 -4.99 33.38 -4.12
CA PHE A 74 -4.11 32.23 -4.18
C PHE A 74 -4.85 30.92 -4.49
N PHE A 75 -4.10 29.88 -4.86
CA PHE A 75 -4.65 28.55 -5.10
C PHE A 75 -4.92 27.80 -3.79
N SER A 76 -6.17 27.38 -3.61
CA SER A 76 -6.55 26.44 -2.55
C SER A 76 -6.53 25.02 -3.11
N ARG A 77 -5.85 24.11 -2.42
CA ARG A 77 -5.90 22.68 -2.72
C ARG A 77 -7.31 22.14 -2.43
N GLN A 78 -7.82 21.30 -3.32
CA GLN A 78 -9.14 20.67 -3.22
C GLN A 78 -9.15 19.24 -3.77
N ASP A 79 -10.00 18.39 -3.21
CA ASP A 79 -10.28 17.05 -3.72
C ASP A 79 -11.17 17.13 -4.97
N ILE A 80 -11.07 16.14 -5.87
CA ILE A 80 -11.88 16.12 -7.11
C ILE A 80 -13.39 16.26 -6.85
N SER A 81 -13.89 15.66 -5.77
CA SER A 81 -15.33 15.70 -5.42
C SER A 81 -15.78 17.05 -4.86
N THR A 82 -14.85 17.92 -4.45
CA THR A 82 -15.15 19.28 -3.95
C THR A 82 -14.99 20.35 -5.03
N VAL A 83 -14.32 20.05 -6.15
CA VAL A 83 -14.17 20.98 -7.29
C VAL A 83 -15.51 21.28 -7.96
N LEU A 84 -16.38 20.27 -8.06
CA LEU A 84 -17.77 20.39 -8.50
C LEU A 84 -18.67 19.76 -7.42
N PRO A 85 -18.94 20.49 -6.33
CA PRO A 85 -19.80 20.01 -5.26
C PRO A 85 -21.16 19.60 -5.81
N GLU A 86 -21.73 18.51 -5.29
CA GLU A 86 -23.06 17.98 -5.66
C GLU A 86 -23.18 17.41 -7.09
N GLU A 87 -22.30 17.78 -8.02
CA GLU A 87 -22.34 17.30 -9.41
C GLU A 87 -21.41 16.12 -9.68
N TYR A 88 -20.32 15.96 -8.91
CA TYR A 88 -19.32 14.93 -9.18
C TYR A 88 -19.02 14.01 -7.99
N SER A 89 -18.89 12.73 -8.34
CA SER A 89 -18.35 11.67 -7.50
C SER A 89 -17.56 10.74 -8.41
N ILE A 90 -16.55 10.06 -7.87
CA ILE A 90 -15.75 9.08 -8.61
C ILE A 90 -16.66 7.87 -8.91
N PRO A 91 -17.01 7.61 -10.18
CA PRO A 91 -17.85 6.47 -10.51
C PRO A 91 -17.02 5.19 -10.57
N LEU A 92 -17.45 4.16 -9.84
CA LEU A 92 -16.90 2.82 -9.95
C LEU A 92 -17.75 1.94 -10.87
N GLY A 93 -17.07 1.01 -11.54
CA GLY A 93 -17.65 0.23 -12.63
C GLY A 93 -17.69 1.00 -13.96
N HIS A 94 -18.18 0.35 -15.02
CA HIS A 94 -18.31 0.90 -16.38
C HIS A 94 -17.07 1.64 -16.91
N GLY A 95 -15.86 1.20 -16.54
CA GLY A 95 -14.62 1.86 -16.95
C GLY A 95 -14.55 3.33 -16.51
N GLY A 96 -15.14 3.69 -15.37
CA GLY A 96 -15.16 5.05 -14.85
C GLY A 96 -16.20 5.97 -15.50
N MET A 97 -17.17 5.45 -16.25
CA MET A 97 -18.35 6.20 -16.72
C MET A 97 -19.44 6.24 -15.64
N CYS A 98 -20.24 7.30 -15.63
CA CYS A 98 -21.41 7.39 -14.74
C CYS A 98 -22.40 6.26 -15.05
N CYS A 99 -22.79 5.52 -14.01
CA CYS A 99 -23.80 4.48 -14.10
C CYS A 99 -25.20 5.08 -13.91
N PRO A 100 -26.19 4.82 -14.79
CA PRO A 100 -27.56 5.26 -14.58
C PRO A 100 -28.22 4.64 -13.33
N ASN A 101 -27.73 3.46 -12.92
CA ASN A 101 -28.17 2.74 -11.71
C ASN A 101 -27.09 2.80 -10.63
N ALA A 102 -26.45 3.95 -10.45
CA ALA A 102 -25.45 4.12 -9.40
C ALA A 102 -26.10 4.22 -8.01
N THR A 103 -25.37 3.84 -6.97
CA THR A 103 -25.74 4.20 -5.59
C THR A 103 -25.66 5.71 -5.38
N GLU A 104 -26.26 6.18 -4.29
CA GLU A 104 -25.93 7.49 -3.74
C GLU A 104 -24.41 7.62 -3.48
N PRO A 105 -23.81 8.82 -3.65
CA PRO A 105 -22.40 9.03 -3.40
C PRO A 105 -22.04 8.77 -1.93
N LEU A 106 -21.11 7.84 -1.71
CA LEU A 106 -20.56 7.52 -0.41
C LEU A 106 -19.28 8.33 -0.17
N LEU A 107 -19.19 9.01 0.97
CA LEU A 107 -17.95 9.64 1.41
C LEU A 107 -16.97 8.56 1.90
N MET A 108 -15.77 8.53 1.32
CA MET A 108 -14.74 7.54 1.62
C MET A 108 -13.36 8.18 1.69
N ASN A 109 -12.45 7.54 2.42
CA ASN A 109 -11.03 7.87 2.36
C ASN A 109 -10.33 7.00 1.30
N LEU A 110 -9.90 7.60 0.20
CA LEU A 110 -9.02 6.95 -0.77
C LEU A 110 -7.59 7.43 -0.50
N VAL A 111 -6.68 6.49 -0.24
CA VAL A 111 -5.32 6.81 0.20
C VAL A 111 -4.34 6.48 -0.91
N ASP A 112 -3.56 7.48 -1.31
CA ASP A 112 -2.56 7.39 -2.37
C ASP A 112 -1.19 7.92 -1.90
N VAL A 113 -0.14 7.71 -2.69
CA VAL A 113 1.21 8.20 -2.39
C VAL A 113 1.28 9.72 -2.21
N ASN A 114 0.36 10.46 -2.80
CA ASN A 114 0.27 11.91 -2.70
C ASN A 114 -0.61 12.43 -1.53
N GLY A 115 -1.22 11.54 -0.74
CA GLY A 115 -2.03 11.93 0.43
C GLY A 115 -3.28 11.08 0.67
N ILE A 116 -4.16 11.59 1.53
CA ILE A 116 -5.42 11.00 1.95
C ILE A 116 -6.56 11.84 1.37
N HIS A 117 -7.32 11.27 0.45
CA HIS A 117 -8.44 11.90 -0.21
C HIS A 117 -9.74 11.56 0.50
N ALA A 118 -10.35 12.55 1.16
CA ALA A 118 -11.73 12.45 1.61
C ALA A 118 -12.65 12.80 0.42
N THR A 119 -13.11 11.77 -0.30
CA THR A 119 -13.78 11.94 -1.60
C THR A 119 -15.11 11.20 -1.67
N ARG A 120 -15.95 11.58 -2.64
CA ARG A 120 -17.25 10.95 -2.88
C ARG A 120 -17.12 9.91 -3.98
N VAL A 121 -17.60 8.71 -3.72
CA VAL A 121 -17.52 7.56 -4.63
C VAL A 121 -18.92 6.99 -4.87
N THR A 122 -19.25 6.66 -6.11
CA THR A 122 -20.50 5.98 -6.47
C THR A 122 -20.22 4.57 -6.96
N PHE A 123 -21.09 3.63 -6.61
CA PHE A 123 -20.96 2.22 -7.00
C PHE A 123 -22.02 1.87 -8.04
N CYS A 124 -21.64 1.12 -9.06
CA CYS A 124 -22.54 0.57 -10.05
C CYS A 124 -23.46 -0.51 -9.44
N GLN A 125 -24.74 -0.55 -9.84
CA GLN A 125 -25.69 -1.61 -9.49
C GLN A 125 -26.23 -2.37 -10.73
N CYS A 126 -25.50 -2.39 -11.85
CA CYS A 126 -25.96 -3.07 -13.06
C CYS A 126 -25.68 -4.59 -13.07
N ILE A 127 -24.52 -5.04 -12.56
CA ILE A 127 -24.10 -6.45 -12.65
C ILE A 127 -23.54 -6.92 -11.31
N ASP A 128 -22.44 -6.34 -10.84
CA ASP A 128 -21.81 -6.71 -9.57
C ASP A 128 -22.15 -5.69 -8.49
N HIS A 129 -22.91 -6.11 -7.48
CA HIS A 129 -23.29 -5.24 -6.36
C HIS A 129 -22.21 -5.19 -5.27
N SER A 130 -21.11 -5.92 -5.45
CA SER A 130 -20.01 -6.01 -4.50
C SER A 130 -19.12 -4.77 -4.54
N LYS A 131 -19.28 -3.90 -3.53
CA LYS A 131 -18.48 -2.68 -3.39
C LYS A 131 -16.98 -2.93 -3.37
N TRP A 132 -16.54 -3.98 -2.67
CA TRP A 132 -15.12 -4.28 -2.54
C TRP A 132 -14.50 -4.75 -3.86
N ARG A 133 -15.26 -5.46 -4.71
CA ARG A 133 -14.79 -5.91 -6.04
C ARG A 133 -14.65 -4.72 -6.98
N GLN A 134 -15.64 -3.83 -7.00
CA GLN A 134 -15.57 -2.61 -7.81
C GLN A 134 -14.39 -1.71 -7.41
N LEU A 135 -14.07 -1.62 -6.11
CA LEU A 135 -12.85 -0.96 -5.64
C LEU A 135 -11.59 -1.66 -6.16
N PHE A 136 -11.54 -2.98 -6.06
CA PHE A 136 -10.41 -3.78 -6.51
C PHE A 136 -10.18 -3.63 -8.03
N ASP A 137 -11.24 -3.67 -8.83
CA ASP A 137 -11.21 -3.45 -10.28
C ASP A 137 -10.73 -2.04 -10.64
N ALA A 138 -11.01 -1.06 -9.77
CA ALA A 138 -10.51 0.31 -9.88
C ALA A 138 -9.11 0.51 -9.27
N ASN A 139 -8.37 -0.57 -8.97
CA ASN A 139 -7.01 -0.56 -8.38
C ASN A 139 -6.93 -0.06 -6.93
N PHE A 140 -8.00 -0.25 -6.17
CA PHE A 140 -8.06 0.06 -4.74
C PHE A 140 -8.22 -1.21 -3.90
N LEU A 141 -7.37 -1.38 -2.89
CA LEU A 141 -7.56 -2.39 -1.86
C LEU A 141 -8.36 -1.80 -0.69
N PRO A 142 -9.61 -2.22 -0.46
CA PRO A 142 -10.39 -1.74 0.67
C PRO A 142 -9.85 -2.29 2.00
N ALA A 143 -9.94 -1.48 3.06
CA ALA A 143 -9.59 -1.88 4.42
C ALA A 143 -10.53 -2.95 5.00
N THR A 144 -11.78 -2.95 4.54
CA THR A 144 -12.86 -3.86 4.97
C THR A 144 -13.67 -4.31 3.75
N VAL A 145 -14.18 -5.54 3.79
CA VAL A 145 -14.88 -6.15 2.64
C VAL A 145 -16.37 -5.77 2.63
N GLU A 146 -17.05 -5.85 3.78
CA GLU A 146 -18.51 -5.69 3.87
C GLU A 146 -18.96 -4.25 3.64
N GLN A 147 -18.33 -3.30 4.34
CA GLN A 147 -18.64 -1.87 4.26
C GLN A 147 -17.35 -1.06 4.16
N PRO A 148 -16.76 -0.95 2.95
CA PRO A 148 -15.52 -0.21 2.77
C PRO A 148 -15.77 1.28 2.97
N GLN A 149 -15.07 1.88 3.95
CA GLN A 149 -15.00 3.33 4.15
C GLN A 149 -13.62 3.91 3.86
N THR A 150 -12.61 3.04 3.74
CA THR A 150 -11.24 3.42 3.42
C THR A 150 -10.67 2.41 2.44
N ALA A 151 -10.00 2.89 1.41
CA ALA A 151 -9.30 2.03 0.46
C ALA A 151 -7.95 2.65 0.08
N PHE A 152 -7.00 1.80 -0.28
CA PHE A 152 -5.62 2.17 -0.54
C PHE A 152 -5.27 1.83 -1.99
N THR A 153 -4.62 2.74 -2.71
CA THR A 153 -4.17 2.44 -4.08
C THR A 153 -3.13 1.32 -4.07
N PHE A 154 -3.14 0.47 -5.09
CA PHE A 154 -2.05 -0.51 -5.24
C PHE A 154 -0.68 0.15 -5.41
N GLU A 155 -0.64 1.39 -5.92
CA GLU A 155 0.60 2.18 -5.99
C GLU A 155 1.14 2.51 -4.60
N LEU A 156 0.29 2.99 -3.68
CA LEU A 156 0.66 3.21 -2.29
C LEU A 156 1.25 1.95 -1.64
N LEU A 157 0.64 0.78 -1.88
CA LEU A 157 1.09 -0.48 -1.28
C LEU A 157 2.44 -0.95 -1.82
N ARG A 158 2.69 -0.77 -3.12
CA ARG A 158 4.02 -0.99 -3.72
C ARG A 158 5.06 -0.05 -3.13
N HIS A 159 4.75 1.24 -3.03
CA HIS A 159 5.62 2.25 -2.46
C HIS A 159 5.96 1.96 -0.98
N TRP A 160 4.95 1.63 -0.18
CA TRP A 160 5.10 1.19 1.21
C TRP A 160 6.04 -0.01 1.32
N THR A 161 5.84 -1.04 0.49
CA THR A 161 6.65 -2.27 0.53
C THR A 161 8.13 -1.96 0.33
N ILE A 162 8.46 -1.11 -0.65
CA ILE A 162 9.83 -0.68 -0.91
C ILE A 162 10.38 0.11 0.27
N LEU A 163 9.67 1.15 0.73
CA LEU A 163 10.16 1.99 1.82
C LEU A 163 10.33 1.23 3.13
N ASN A 164 9.37 0.37 3.49
CA ASN A 164 9.46 -0.44 4.70
C ASN A 164 10.70 -1.35 4.67
N LEU A 165 11.02 -1.96 3.53
CA LEU A 165 12.20 -2.80 3.37
C LEU A 165 13.51 -2.00 3.37
N GLN A 166 13.53 -0.85 2.69
CA GLN A 166 14.76 -0.06 2.51
C GLN A 166 15.13 0.80 3.72
N SER A 167 14.14 1.42 4.37
CA SER A 167 14.39 2.39 5.45
C SER A 167 13.94 1.92 6.83
N LYS A 168 13.29 0.75 6.92
CA LYS A 168 12.67 0.24 8.16
C LYS A 168 11.65 1.24 8.75
N ILE A 169 11.05 2.08 7.90
CA ILE A 169 10.03 3.03 8.33
C ILE A 169 8.84 2.26 8.91
N THR A 170 8.31 2.77 10.03
CA THR A 170 7.11 2.21 10.67
C THR A 170 5.85 2.66 9.93
N ALA A 171 4.79 1.86 10.00
CA ALA A 171 3.50 2.22 9.42
C ALA A 171 2.97 3.56 9.97
N HIS A 172 3.23 3.83 11.25
CA HIS A 172 2.88 5.09 11.90
C HIS A 172 3.56 6.30 11.23
N HIS A 173 4.88 6.26 11.03
CA HIS A 173 5.60 7.36 10.38
C HIS A 173 5.21 7.53 8.92
N TYR A 174 4.93 6.43 8.21
CA TYR A 174 4.47 6.51 6.84
C TYR A 174 3.10 7.17 6.73
N VAL A 175 2.12 6.79 7.56
CA VAL A 175 0.80 7.44 7.59
C VAL A 175 0.92 8.91 8.03
N ALA A 176 1.78 9.22 9.00
CA ALA A 176 2.04 10.62 9.38
C ALA A 176 2.59 11.45 8.21
N ALA A 177 3.46 10.86 7.37
CA ALA A 177 3.94 11.51 6.15
C ALA A 177 2.80 11.74 5.15
N LEU A 178 1.93 10.75 4.91
CA LEU A 178 0.75 10.91 4.03
C LEU A 178 -0.21 11.99 4.52
N ARG A 179 -0.44 12.08 5.84
CA ARG A 179 -1.24 13.15 6.43
C ARG A 179 -0.63 14.53 6.16
N ARG A 180 0.68 14.67 6.27
CA ARG A 180 1.40 15.90 5.94
C ARG A 180 1.43 16.21 4.45
N GLN A 181 1.46 15.19 3.59
CA GLN A 181 1.31 15.36 2.14
C GLN A 181 -0.08 15.88 1.77
N THR A 182 -1.10 15.47 2.53
CA THR A 182 -2.48 15.97 2.39
C THR A 182 -2.55 17.45 2.80
N ASP A 183 -2.18 17.74 4.04
CA ASP A 183 -2.06 19.09 4.62
C ASP A 183 -0.91 19.08 5.65
N ASN A 184 0.13 19.86 5.41
CA ASN A 184 1.32 19.90 6.26
C ASN A 184 1.17 20.80 7.50
N VAL A 185 0.10 21.59 7.58
CA VAL A 185 -0.16 22.52 8.67
C VAL A 185 -1.19 21.90 9.62
N PHE A 186 -2.34 21.48 9.08
CA PHE A 186 -3.45 20.92 9.84
C PHE A 186 -3.69 19.46 9.43
N THR A 187 -2.85 18.57 9.92
CA THR A 187 -2.95 17.14 9.59
C THR A 187 -4.29 16.56 10.07
N GLY A 188 -5.22 16.33 9.14
CA GLY A 188 -6.54 15.78 9.38
C GLY A 188 -6.57 14.25 9.53
N ASN A 189 -7.58 13.63 8.90
CA ASN A 189 -7.96 12.21 8.93
C ASN A 189 -6.82 11.23 9.25
N ASP A 190 -7.03 10.39 10.26
CA ASP A 190 -6.09 9.33 10.63
C ASP A 190 -6.59 7.96 10.16
N VAL A 191 -5.88 7.37 9.21
CA VAL A 191 -6.14 6.04 8.64
C VAL A 191 -5.18 4.97 9.18
N SER A 192 -4.49 5.25 10.29
CA SER A 192 -3.41 4.39 10.80
C SER A 192 -3.86 2.97 11.13
N ASN A 193 -5.06 2.78 11.69
CA ASN A 193 -5.60 1.45 12.02
C ASN A 193 -5.81 0.62 10.75
N GLN A 194 -6.50 1.21 9.77
CA GLN A 194 -6.80 0.62 8.48
C GLN A 194 -5.52 0.29 7.71
N PHE A 195 -4.55 1.22 7.72
CA PHE A 195 -3.28 1.02 7.04
C PHE A 195 -2.44 -0.07 7.71
N ARG A 196 -2.40 -0.16 9.04
CA ARG A 196 -1.70 -1.25 9.75
C ARG A 196 -2.26 -2.62 9.38
N PHE A 197 -3.58 -2.75 9.26
CA PHE A 197 -4.22 -3.99 8.83
C PHE A 197 -3.81 -4.34 7.39
N ILE A 198 -3.94 -3.38 6.47
CA ILE A 198 -3.62 -3.59 5.06
C ILE A 198 -2.13 -3.86 4.83
N ALA A 199 -1.24 -3.17 5.55
CA ALA A 199 0.19 -3.38 5.52
C ALA A 199 0.61 -4.79 5.98
N ARG A 200 -0.21 -5.47 6.81
CA ARG A 200 0.01 -6.86 7.24
C ARG A 200 -0.52 -7.87 6.22
N ILE A 201 -1.67 -7.59 5.60
CA ILE A 201 -2.30 -8.50 4.63
C ILE A 201 -1.63 -8.44 3.26
N TRP A 202 -1.19 -7.26 2.83
CA TRP A 202 -0.62 -7.07 1.50
C TRP A 202 0.57 -8.01 1.19
N PRO A 203 1.56 -8.20 2.08
CA PRO A 203 2.62 -9.18 1.87
C PRO A 203 2.12 -10.63 1.73
N LEU A 204 1.03 -11.00 2.41
CA LEU A 204 0.42 -12.32 2.28
C LEU A 204 -0.17 -12.49 0.87
N PHE A 205 -0.94 -11.53 0.38
CA PHE A 205 -1.47 -11.59 -0.99
C PHE A 205 -0.36 -11.70 -2.04
N LEU A 206 0.75 -10.98 -1.85
CA LEU A 206 1.90 -11.11 -2.73
C LEU A 206 2.57 -12.48 -2.64
N ALA A 207 2.66 -13.07 -1.45
CA ALA A 207 3.21 -14.41 -1.25
C ALA A 207 2.33 -15.49 -1.89
N GLU A 208 1.01 -15.45 -1.67
CA GLU A 208 0.02 -16.35 -2.28
C GLU A 208 0.05 -16.26 -3.81
N LYS A 209 0.07 -15.03 -4.34
CA LYS A 209 0.21 -14.78 -5.79
C LYS A 209 1.50 -15.38 -6.33
N ARG A 210 2.63 -15.18 -5.65
CA ARG A 210 3.95 -15.70 -6.07
C ARG A 210 3.97 -17.23 -6.05
N ALA A 211 3.37 -17.85 -5.06
CA ALA A 211 3.28 -19.30 -4.93
C ALA A 211 2.20 -19.92 -5.83
N GLY A 212 1.41 -19.11 -6.54
CA GLY A 212 0.40 -19.55 -7.50
C GLY A 212 -0.90 -20.08 -6.88
N TYR A 213 -1.10 -19.97 -5.57
CA TYR A 213 -2.26 -20.55 -4.88
C TYR A 213 -3.60 -19.91 -5.27
N PHE A 214 -3.59 -18.70 -5.85
CA PHE A 214 -4.80 -18.10 -6.42
C PHE A 214 -5.31 -18.78 -7.70
N TYR A 215 -4.52 -19.67 -8.31
CA TYR A 215 -4.88 -20.39 -9.53
C TYR A 215 -5.05 -21.91 -9.33
N GLY A 216 -5.13 -22.38 -8.08
CA GLY A 216 -5.29 -23.80 -7.75
C GLY A 216 -4.29 -24.26 -6.69
N ASN A 217 -3.67 -25.44 -6.90
CA ASN A 217 -2.77 -26.08 -5.94
C ASN A 217 -1.36 -25.45 -5.87
N GLY A 218 -1.23 -24.16 -6.23
CA GLY A 218 0.06 -23.46 -6.28
C GLY A 218 1.04 -24.07 -7.27
N MET A 219 2.33 -23.95 -6.97
CA MET A 219 3.41 -24.53 -7.79
C MET A 219 3.71 -26.00 -7.44
N LYS A 220 2.76 -26.74 -6.83
CA LYS A 220 2.96 -28.12 -6.38
C LYS A 220 3.40 -29.06 -7.50
N ASP A 221 2.81 -28.92 -8.69
CA ASP A 221 3.15 -29.78 -9.83
C ASP A 221 4.58 -29.53 -10.34
N CYS A 222 5.09 -28.31 -10.14
CA CYS A 222 6.47 -27.95 -10.49
C CYS A 222 7.47 -28.35 -9.39
N PHE A 223 7.02 -28.42 -8.14
CA PHE A 223 7.86 -28.67 -6.97
C PHE A 223 7.20 -29.69 -6.02
N PRO A 224 7.09 -30.98 -6.44
CA PRO A 224 6.28 -31.98 -5.75
C PRO A 224 6.81 -32.37 -4.36
N PHE A 225 8.09 -32.11 -4.10
CA PHE A 225 8.76 -32.43 -2.83
C PHE A 225 8.74 -31.26 -1.84
N ARG A 226 8.25 -30.08 -2.23
CA ARG A 226 8.02 -28.99 -1.28
C ARG A 226 6.78 -29.29 -0.41
N PRO A 227 6.76 -28.83 0.85
CA PRO A 227 5.55 -28.92 1.67
C PRO A 227 4.36 -28.28 0.97
N ASN A 228 3.16 -28.85 1.17
CA ASN A 228 1.93 -28.20 0.72
C ASN A 228 1.78 -26.84 1.40
N ASP A 229 1.16 -25.90 0.69
CA ASP A 229 0.88 -24.55 1.17
C ASP A 229 2.12 -23.73 1.55
N ASP A 230 3.32 -24.11 1.07
CA ASP A 230 4.57 -23.39 1.33
C ASP A 230 4.61 -22.05 0.57
N LEU A 231 4.71 -20.96 1.33
CA LEU A 231 4.84 -19.57 0.88
C LEU A 231 6.27 -19.04 1.00
N ARG A 232 7.24 -19.86 1.42
CA ARG A 232 8.64 -19.45 1.48
C ARG A 232 9.20 -19.24 0.08
N ASN A 233 10.12 -18.29 -0.04
CA ASN A 233 10.93 -18.22 -1.24
C ASN A 233 12.00 -19.31 -1.16
N GLY A 234 11.94 -20.29 -2.07
CA GLY A 234 12.95 -21.34 -2.18
C GLY A 234 14.31 -20.77 -2.59
N CYS A 235 15.39 -21.38 -2.06
CA CYS A 235 16.74 -21.11 -2.53
C CYS A 235 17.07 -22.08 -3.66
N PHE A 236 17.21 -21.58 -4.90
CA PHE A 236 17.50 -22.41 -6.07
C PHE A 236 18.91 -23.03 -6.08
N VAL A 237 19.79 -22.59 -5.19
CA VAL A 237 21.15 -23.14 -5.02
C VAL A 237 21.17 -24.29 -4.01
N CYS A 238 20.25 -24.30 -3.05
CA CYS A 238 20.20 -25.38 -2.07
C CYS A 238 19.80 -26.69 -2.77
N PRO A 239 20.40 -27.85 -2.37
CA PRO A 239 19.96 -29.14 -2.88
C PRO A 239 18.48 -29.37 -2.62
N GLU A 240 17.74 -29.60 -3.70
CA GLU A 240 16.30 -29.81 -3.72
C GLU A 240 15.95 -30.98 -4.66
N ASP A 241 15.39 -32.03 -4.05
CA ASP A 241 14.99 -33.25 -4.74
C ASP A 241 13.95 -32.95 -5.83
N GLY A 242 14.08 -33.61 -6.98
CA GLY A 242 13.23 -33.37 -8.16
C GLY A 242 13.43 -32.00 -8.85
N VAL A 243 14.36 -31.16 -8.40
CA VAL A 243 14.61 -29.83 -8.99
C VAL A 243 16.03 -29.70 -9.52
N ASN A 244 17.04 -29.74 -8.63
CA ASN A 244 18.45 -29.51 -8.98
C ASN A 244 19.38 -30.63 -8.50
N MET A 245 18.82 -31.76 -8.08
CA MET A 245 19.56 -32.95 -7.66
C MET A 245 19.51 -34.03 -8.74
N GLU A 246 20.59 -34.82 -8.83
CA GLU A 246 20.68 -35.93 -9.80
C GLU A 246 19.77 -37.10 -9.39
N PRO A 247 19.14 -37.82 -10.34
CA PRO A 247 18.34 -39.00 -10.03
C PRO A 247 19.15 -40.08 -9.28
N GLY A 248 18.63 -40.54 -8.13
CA GLY A 248 19.27 -41.56 -7.31
C GLY A 248 20.33 -41.02 -6.33
N TRP A 249 20.36 -39.71 -6.09
CA TRP A 249 21.20 -39.07 -5.08
C TRP A 249 21.05 -39.70 -3.68
N GLU A 250 19.93 -40.34 -3.37
CA GLU A 250 19.67 -41.01 -2.09
C GLU A 250 20.61 -42.19 -1.87
N ARG A 251 21.12 -42.78 -2.95
CA ARG A 251 22.08 -43.90 -2.93
C ARG A 251 23.52 -43.45 -2.71
N THR A 252 23.75 -42.15 -2.52
CA THR A 252 25.09 -41.61 -2.31
C THR A 252 25.78 -42.26 -1.11
N PRO A 253 27.01 -42.78 -1.27
CA PRO A 253 27.80 -43.37 -0.19
C PRO A 253 27.90 -42.41 1.01
N ALA A 254 27.91 -42.96 2.23
CA ALA A 254 27.86 -42.16 3.46
C ALA A 254 28.91 -41.04 3.52
N HIS A 255 30.13 -41.31 3.02
CA HIS A 255 31.23 -40.34 2.98
C HIS A 255 31.03 -39.18 1.98
N LEU A 256 30.11 -39.31 1.00
CA LEU A 256 29.81 -38.29 -0.02
C LEU A 256 28.47 -37.57 0.20
N ARG A 257 27.62 -38.02 1.14
CA ARG A 257 26.30 -37.38 1.41
C ARG A 257 26.39 -35.89 1.75
N HIS A 258 27.53 -35.42 2.22
CA HIS A 258 27.79 -34.01 2.51
C HIS A 258 27.70 -33.11 1.26
N LEU A 259 27.86 -33.65 0.04
CA LEU A 259 27.70 -32.92 -1.23
C LEU A 259 26.25 -32.50 -1.48
N TYR A 260 25.29 -33.29 -0.99
CA TYR A 260 23.86 -33.08 -1.13
C TYR A 260 23.20 -32.52 0.13
N SER A 261 24.00 -32.14 1.13
CA SER A 261 23.51 -31.64 2.41
C SER A 261 23.27 -30.13 2.36
N ARG A 262 22.09 -29.69 2.82
CA ARG A 262 21.81 -28.26 3.04
C ARG A 262 22.67 -27.73 4.18
N ARG A 263 23.49 -26.72 3.89
CA ARG A 263 24.25 -25.99 4.92
C ARG A 263 23.38 -24.85 5.44
N TRP A 264 22.98 -24.95 6.69
CA TRP A 264 22.25 -23.89 7.37
C TRP A 264 23.25 -23.01 8.09
N THR A 265 23.38 -21.77 7.63
CA THR A 265 24.04 -20.73 8.41
C THR A 265 22.94 -19.93 9.07
N VAL A 266 22.75 -20.16 10.37
CA VAL A 266 21.86 -19.34 11.18
C VAL A 266 22.71 -18.20 11.71
N ASP A 267 22.46 -16.98 11.25
CA ASP A 267 23.08 -15.82 11.86
C ASP A 267 22.49 -15.66 13.27
N GLY A 268 23.34 -15.58 14.29
CA GLY A 268 22.89 -15.45 15.69
C GLY A 268 22.20 -14.12 16.01
N ASN A 269 21.87 -13.31 15.00
CA ASN A 269 21.24 -12.01 15.15
C ASN A 269 19.71 -12.10 15.11
N ASN A 270 19.16 -13.07 15.84
CA ASN A 270 17.72 -13.19 16.03
C ASN A 270 17.25 -12.07 16.99
N LYS A 271 17.05 -10.87 16.47
CA LYS A 271 16.38 -9.77 17.19
C LYS A 271 14.86 -9.95 17.29
N THR A 272 14.34 -11.09 16.84
CA THR A 272 12.93 -11.44 16.91
C THR A 272 12.61 -11.90 18.33
N GLY A 273 12.50 -10.94 19.25
CA GLY A 273 12.04 -11.21 20.61
C GLY A 273 10.59 -11.64 20.60
N ASN A 274 10.29 -12.79 21.19
CA ASN A 274 8.91 -13.20 21.43
C ASN A 274 8.42 -12.49 22.70
N TYR A 275 7.87 -11.29 22.54
CA TYR A 275 7.29 -10.56 23.66
C TYR A 275 6.03 -11.28 24.13
N ALA A 276 5.83 -11.36 25.45
CA ALA A 276 4.54 -11.79 26.01
C ALA A 276 3.46 -10.83 25.52
N LYS A 277 2.63 -11.31 24.58
CA LYS A 277 1.49 -10.56 24.07
C LYS A 277 0.32 -10.75 25.04
N ASN A 278 -0.58 -9.77 25.08
CA ASN A 278 -1.92 -10.04 25.59
C ASN A 278 -2.54 -11.09 24.68
N ASN A 279 -2.89 -12.26 25.23
CA ASN A 279 -3.55 -13.33 24.50
C ASN A 279 -4.97 -12.90 24.09
N ASP A 280 -5.08 -12.10 23.03
CA ASP A 280 -6.33 -11.95 22.30
C ASP A 280 -6.55 -13.22 21.49
N LEU A 281 -7.60 -13.96 21.80
CA LEU A 281 -7.97 -15.20 21.11
C LEU A 281 -8.20 -15.00 19.60
N ASN A 282 -8.38 -13.75 19.16
CA ASN A 282 -8.55 -13.40 17.75
C ASN A 282 -7.24 -13.02 17.04
N GLU A 283 -6.09 -12.95 17.74
CA GLU A 283 -4.80 -12.63 17.12
C GLU A 283 -4.20 -13.86 16.42
N ILE A 284 -4.73 -14.20 15.25
CA ILE A 284 -4.23 -15.30 14.43
C ILE A 284 -3.04 -14.90 13.54
N SER A 285 -2.07 -15.80 13.39
CA SER A 285 -0.97 -15.62 12.43
C SER A 285 -1.49 -15.72 11.00
N LEU A 286 -1.30 -14.66 10.20
CA LEU A 286 -1.72 -14.61 8.79
C LEU A 286 -1.02 -15.65 7.91
N PHE A 287 0.25 -15.97 8.21
CA PHE A 287 1.00 -17.01 7.51
C PHE A 287 0.75 -18.39 8.11
N ALA A 288 0.31 -18.51 9.38
CA ALA A 288 -0.09 -19.77 10.01
C ALA A 288 0.89 -20.95 9.83
N GLY A 289 2.21 -20.70 9.84
CA GLY A 289 3.22 -21.76 9.65
C GLY A 289 3.62 -22.03 8.20
N ARG A 290 3.01 -21.34 7.24
CA ARG A 290 3.24 -21.53 5.79
C ARG A 290 4.48 -20.81 5.26
N ALA A 291 5.19 -20.05 6.10
CA ALA A 291 6.37 -19.29 5.69
C ALA A 291 7.59 -19.68 6.54
N TYR A 292 8.45 -18.72 6.86
CA TYR A 292 9.70 -18.96 7.57
C TYR A 292 9.52 -19.34 9.05
N MET A 293 8.38 -18.99 9.66
CA MET A 293 8.06 -19.30 11.05
C MET A 293 7.07 -20.46 11.12
N PRO A 294 7.20 -21.38 12.11
CA PRO A 294 6.25 -22.46 12.32
C PRO A 294 4.88 -21.94 12.76
N SER A 295 3.86 -22.81 12.71
CA SER A 295 2.56 -22.49 13.30
C SER A 295 2.67 -22.39 14.82
N GLU A 296 1.79 -21.60 15.44
CA GLU A 296 1.73 -21.46 16.91
C GLU A 296 1.57 -22.82 17.59
N ARG A 297 0.61 -23.63 17.13
CA ARG A 297 0.40 -24.99 17.62
C ARG A 297 1.64 -25.88 17.51
N SER A 298 2.36 -25.82 16.39
CA SER A 298 3.59 -26.60 16.20
C SER A 298 4.69 -26.13 17.15
N PHE A 299 4.78 -24.82 17.39
CA PHE A 299 5.76 -24.23 18.29
C PHE A 299 5.47 -24.55 19.76
N GLU A 300 4.21 -24.41 20.21
CA GLU A 300 3.76 -24.79 21.55
C GLU A 300 4.04 -26.26 21.85
N HIS A 301 3.75 -27.15 20.90
CA HIS A 301 4.06 -28.57 21.04
C HIS A 301 5.56 -28.81 21.18
N TYR A 302 6.38 -28.14 20.37
CA TYR A 302 7.85 -28.23 20.47
C TYR A 302 8.36 -27.74 21.83
N GLN A 303 7.81 -26.65 22.37
CA GLN A 303 8.18 -26.12 23.69
C GLN A 303 7.91 -27.09 24.85
N GLN A 304 6.94 -27.99 24.71
CA GLN A 304 6.65 -29.04 25.70
C GLN A 304 7.66 -30.20 25.63
N LEU A 305 8.26 -30.44 24.46
CA LEU A 305 9.19 -31.54 24.23
C LEU A 305 10.64 -31.19 24.58
N VAL A 306 11.01 -29.92 24.51
CA VAL A 306 12.39 -29.48 24.72
C VAL A 306 12.59 -29.04 26.17
N PRO A 307 13.63 -29.53 26.87
CA PRO A 307 14.02 -29.00 28.16
C PRO A 307 14.27 -27.49 28.04
N GLN A 308 13.59 -26.69 28.87
CA GLN A 308 13.75 -25.24 28.90
C GLN A 308 15.15 -24.90 29.43
N LEU A 309 16.15 -24.93 28.55
CA LEU A 309 17.54 -24.63 28.87
C LEU A 309 17.66 -23.11 29.08
N GLN A 310 17.56 -22.72 30.36
CA GLN A 310 17.64 -21.35 30.90
C GLN A 310 16.52 -20.41 30.45
N LYS A 311 15.84 -19.81 31.44
CA LYS A 311 15.14 -18.53 31.22
C LYS A 311 16.19 -17.52 30.78
N GLU A 312 16.06 -16.98 29.56
CA GLU A 312 16.76 -15.75 29.21
C GLU A 312 16.47 -14.71 30.31
N VAL A 313 17.52 -14.20 30.94
CA VAL A 313 17.40 -13.09 31.87
C VAL A 313 16.91 -11.91 31.06
N SER A 314 15.68 -11.45 31.29
CA SER A 314 15.15 -10.28 30.61
C SER A 314 16.02 -9.07 30.95
N SER A 315 16.94 -8.68 30.06
CA SER A 315 17.77 -7.49 30.24
C SER A 315 17.00 -6.18 29.96
N CYS A 316 15.67 -6.22 29.98
CA CYS A 316 14.83 -5.05 29.85
C CYS A 316 14.72 -4.35 31.22
N PHE A 317 15.68 -3.47 31.52
CA PHE A 317 15.53 -2.49 32.59
C PHE A 317 14.45 -1.49 32.16
N ILE A 318 13.18 -1.78 32.48
CA ILE A 318 12.18 -0.72 32.58
C ILE A 318 12.53 0.03 33.86
N SER A 319 13.23 1.16 33.74
CA SER A 319 13.29 2.14 34.80
C SER A 319 11.87 2.67 35.01
N SER A 320 11.17 2.11 35.98
CA SER A 320 9.93 2.68 36.48
C SER A 320 10.26 3.99 37.21
N LEU A 321 10.39 5.08 36.46
CA LEU A 321 10.19 6.41 37.01
C LEU A 321 8.67 6.57 37.20
N ARG A 322 8.19 6.14 38.36
CA ARG A 322 6.94 6.62 38.92
C ARG A 322 7.19 8.07 39.33
N SER A 323 6.52 9.01 38.65
CA SER A 323 6.21 10.34 39.18
C SER A 323 5.01 10.26 40.09
#